data_AF-A0A0D5LZL6-F1
#
_entry.id   AF-A0A0D5LZL6-F1
#
_cell.length_a   1.000
_cell.length_b   1.000
_cell.length_c   1.000
_cell.angle_alpha   90.00
_cell.angle_beta   90.00
_cell.angle_gamma   90.00
#
_symmetry.space_group_name_H-M   'P 1'
#
loop_
_entity.id
_entity.type
_entity.pdbx_description
1 polymer ?
#
loop_
_entity_poly.entity_id
_entity_poly.type
_entity_poly.pdbx_seq_one_letter_code
_entity_poly.pdbx_strand_id
1 'polypeptide(L)'
;MRDESMTFSEQEGLRLSLIKFVDLDELVDKIKDYDESLLEYYRTNSVSFSGGITVNFESDEKELCFKHLAGRIYKTRNAIVHRKESEKTKYTPFRDDQKLVKEVPLIRFVAEQIIFSTSQLA
;
A
#
# COMPACT_ATOMS: atom_id res chain seq x y z
N MET A 1 11.96 -34.99 6.21
CA MET A 1 11.89 -33.90 5.22
C MET A 1 11.07 -32.79 5.84
N ARG A 2 11.66 -31.62 6.11
CA ARG A 2 10.86 -30.43 6.40
C ARG A 2 10.23 -30.01 5.09
N ASP A 3 8.93 -29.80 5.10
CA ASP A 3 8.20 -29.25 3.97
C ASP A 3 8.70 -27.81 3.77
N GLU A 4 9.49 -27.57 2.72
CA GLU A 4 9.94 -26.25 2.29
C GLU A 4 8.84 -25.52 1.48
N SER A 5 7.57 -25.91 1.63
CA SER A 5 6.45 -25.28 0.91
C SER A 5 5.81 -24.16 1.74
N MET A 6 5.83 -22.95 1.15
CA MET A 6 5.33 -21.67 1.66
C MET A 6 6.25 -20.91 2.62
N THR A 7 7.25 -20.21 2.08
CA THR A 7 7.86 -19.06 2.75
C THR A 7 6.82 -17.93 2.82
N PHE A 8 6.08 -17.84 3.93
CA PHE A 8 5.13 -16.75 4.16
C PHE A 8 5.90 -15.44 4.38
N SER A 9 5.79 -14.49 3.45
CA SER A 9 6.38 -13.16 3.60
C SER A 9 5.35 -12.17 4.13
N GLU A 10 5.78 -11.17 4.90
CA GLU A 10 4.90 -10.09 5.39
C GLU A 10 4.15 -9.42 4.24
N GLN A 11 4.81 -9.22 3.09
CA GLN A 11 4.19 -8.64 1.90
C GLN A 11 3.07 -9.53 1.34
N GLU A 12 3.24 -10.86 1.34
CA GLU A 12 2.20 -11.78 0.89
C GLU A 12 1.02 -11.84 1.87
N GLY A 13 1.30 -11.80 3.18
CA GLY A 13 0.25 -11.66 4.19
C GLY A 13 -0.55 -10.38 4.04
N LEU A 14 0.11 -9.25 3.72
CA LEU A 14 -0.56 -8.00 3.40
C LEU A 14 -1.43 -8.14 2.15
N ARG A 15 -0.92 -8.74 1.06
CA ARG A 15 -1.69 -8.94 -0.18
C ARG A 15 -2.98 -9.73 0.09
N LEU A 16 -2.88 -10.84 0.81
CA LEU A 16 -4.04 -11.67 1.16
C LEU A 16 -5.02 -10.93 2.07
N SER A 17 -4.52 -10.08 2.98
CA SER A 17 -5.37 -9.24 3.83
C SER A 17 -6.13 -8.19 3.01
N LEU A 18 -5.47 -7.55 2.03
CA LEU A 18 -6.12 -6.59 1.13
C LEU A 18 -7.20 -7.27 0.30
N ILE A 19 -6.92 -8.42 -0.30
CA ILE A 19 -7.91 -9.18 -1.07
C ILE A 19 -9.15 -9.55 -0.22
N LYS A 20 -8.93 -9.87 1.05
CA LYS A 20 -10.01 -10.31 1.93
C LYS A 20 -10.91 -9.16 2.41
N PHE A 21 -10.35 -7.98 2.62
CA PHE A 21 -11.01 -6.92 3.38
C PHE A 21 -11.14 -5.59 2.66
N VAL A 22 -10.52 -5.42 1.48
CA VAL A 22 -10.54 -4.16 0.74
C VAL A 22 -11.38 -4.30 -0.53
N ASP A 23 -12.43 -3.49 -0.61
CA ASP A 23 -13.16 -3.21 -1.84
C ASP A 23 -12.43 -2.10 -2.61
N LEU A 24 -11.94 -2.43 -3.81
CA LEU A 24 -11.20 -1.50 -4.66
C LEU A 24 -12.08 -0.38 -5.19
N ASP A 25 -13.36 -0.65 -5.44
CA ASP A 25 -14.30 0.33 -5.99
C ASP A 25 -14.62 1.38 -4.90
N GLU A 26 -14.91 0.94 -3.67
CA GLU A 26 -15.06 1.84 -2.52
C GLU A 26 -13.76 2.61 -2.21
N LEU A 27 -12.61 1.95 -2.31
CA LEU A 27 -11.31 2.60 -2.09
C LEU A 27 -11.07 3.73 -3.11
N VAL A 28 -11.38 3.49 -4.38
CA VAL A 28 -11.28 4.49 -5.44
C VAL A 28 -12.19 5.68 -5.16
N ASP A 29 -13.43 5.43 -4.77
CA ASP A 29 -14.38 6.50 -4.44
C ASP A 29 -13.89 7.35 -3.27
N LYS A 30 -13.38 6.73 -2.20
CA LYS A 30 -12.78 7.45 -1.06
C LYS A 30 -11.56 8.29 -1.46
N ILE A 31 -10.71 7.76 -2.35
CA ILE A 31 -9.56 8.51 -2.86
C ILE A 31 -10.03 9.71 -3.69
N LYS A 32 -11.02 9.54 -4.58
CA LYS A 32 -11.59 10.63 -5.39
C LYS A 32 -12.21 11.73 -4.53
N ASP A 33 -13.00 11.35 -3.54
CA ASP A 33 -13.64 12.27 -2.61
C ASP A 33 -12.62 13.10 -1.80
N TYR A 34 -11.46 12.50 -1.51
CA TYR A 34 -10.38 13.19 -0.80
C TYR A 34 -9.56 14.11 -1.71
N ASP A 35 -9.06 13.57 -2.82
CA ASP A 35 -8.31 14.27 -3.86
C ASP A 35 -8.18 13.36 -5.10
N GLU A 36 -8.99 13.61 -6.13
CA GLU A 36 -9.00 12.84 -7.37
C GLU A 36 -7.63 12.78 -8.07
N SER A 37 -6.76 13.79 -7.90
CA SER A 37 -5.43 13.79 -8.50
C SER A 37 -4.52 12.68 -7.97
N LEU A 38 -4.86 12.09 -6.82
CA LEU A 38 -4.11 10.98 -6.24
C LEU A 38 -4.23 9.69 -7.06
N LEU A 39 -5.34 9.47 -7.78
CA LEU A 39 -5.46 8.28 -8.65
C LEU A 39 -4.40 8.27 -9.74
N GLU A 40 -4.25 9.40 -10.45
CA GLU A 40 -3.23 9.53 -11.48
C GLU A 40 -1.82 9.53 -10.86
N TYR A 41 -1.66 10.10 -9.66
CA TYR A 41 -0.40 10.02 -8.94
C TYR A 41 0.01 8.57 -8.65
N TYR A 42 -0.89 7.74 -8.11
CA TYR A 42 -0.61 6.33 -7.83
C TYR A 42 -0.33 5.54 -9.11
N ARG A 43 -1.01 5.89 -10.21
CA ARG A 43 -0.84 5.22 -11.51
C ARG A 43 0.51 5.48 -12.16
N THR A 44 1.05 6.70 -12.00
CA THR A 44 2.24 7.14 -12.76
C THR A 44 3.50 7.32 -11.93
N ASN A 45 3.40 7.47 -10.61
CA ASN A 45 4.53 7.77 -9.74
C ASN A 45 4.88 6.61 -8.81
N SER A 46 6.14 6.17 -8.87
CA SER A 46 6.73 5.37 -7.81
C SER A 46 7.07 6.24 -6.59
N VAL A 47 7.11 5.62 -5.41
CA VAL A 47 7.49 6.30 -4.16
C VAL A 47 9.01 6.38 -4.10
N SER A 48 9.58 7.50 -4.54
CA SER A 48 11.03 7.68 -4.73
C SER A 48 11.93 7.25 -3.54
N PHE A 49 11.52 7.50 -2.30
CA PHE A 49 12.33 7.14 -1.12
C PHE A 49 12.26 5.66 -0.73
N SER A 50 11.24 4.92 -1.19
CA SER A 50 10.99 3.53 -0.81
C SER A 50 11.05 2.54 -1.97
N GLY A 51 10.98 3.02 -3.22
CA GLY A 51 10.80 2.18 -4.40
C GLY A 51 9.41 1.52 -4.46
N GLY A 52 8.42 2.07 -3.75
CA GLY A 52 7.01 1.67 -3.85
C GLY A 52 6.52 1.79 -5.29
N ILE A 53 5.92 0.73 -5.82
CA ILE A 53 5.53 0.65 -7.24
C ILE A 53 4.23 1.40 -7.52
N THR A 54 3.97 1.67 -8.80
CA THR A 54 2.72 2.27 -9.26
C THR A 54 1.55 1.30 -9.11
N VAL A 55 0.36 1.85 -8.91
CA VAL A 55 -0.89 1.11 -8.74
C VAL A 55 -1.91 1.71 -9.71
N ASN A 56 -2.42 0.89 -10.62
CA ASN A 56 -3.48 1.29 -11.52
C ASN A 56 -4.81 0.74 -10.99
N PHE A 57 -5.64 1.61 -10.42
CA PHE A 57 -6.96 1.25 -9.90
C PHE A 57 -8.02 1.10 -11.01
N GLU A 58 -7.75 1.59 -12.22
CA GLU A 58 -8.68 1.52 -13.37
C GLU A 58 -8.47 0.26 -14.22
N SER A 59 -7.54 -0.62 -13.83
CA SER A 59 -7.28 -1.86 -14.56
C SER A 59 -8.29 -2.95 -14.19
N ASP A 60 -8.76 -3.69 -15.20
CA ASP A 60 -9.61 -4.89 -14.99
C ASP A 60 -8.86 -6.03 -14.27
N GLU A 61 -7.53 -5.98 -14.18
CA GLU A 61 -6.70 -6.98 -13.51
C GLU A 61 -6.65 -6.78 -11.98
N LYS A 62 -7.77 -7.04 -11.28
CA LYS A 62 -7.88 -6.83 -9.81
C LYS A 62 -6.75 -7.52 -9.01
N GLU A 63 -6.36 -8.73 -9.37
CA GLU A 63 -5.24 -9.45 -8.71
C GLU A 63 -3.89 -8.71 -8.85
N LEU A 64 -3.61 -8.17 -10.04
CA LEU A 64 -2.41 -7.37 -10.27
C LEU A 64 -2.46 -6.06 -9.47
N CYS A 65 -3.64 -5.44 -9.39
CA CYS A 65 -3.87 -4.25 -8.58
C CYS A 65 -3.55 -4.52 -7.09
N PHE A 66 -4.09 -5.60 -6.52
CA PHE A 66 -3.77 -5.98 -5.13
C PHE A 66 -2.29 -6.28 -4.90
N LYS A 67 -1.65 -6.99 -5.84
CA LYS A 67 -0.21 -7.25 -5.78
C LYS A 67 0.59 -5.93 -5.77
N HIS A 68 0.20 -4.98 -6.61
CA HIS A 68 0.86 -3.67 -6.69
C HIS A 68 0.61 -2.82 -5.44
N LEU A 69 -0.63 -2.79 -4.96
CA LEU A 69 -1.02 -2.09 -3.74
C LEU A 69 -0.26 -2.61 -2.51
N ALA A 70 -0.22 -3.94 -2.33
CA ALA A 70 0.57 -4.57 -1.27
C ALA A 70 2.05 -4.20 -1.36
N GLY A 71 2.63 -4.27 -2.57
CA GLY A 71 4.03 -3.92 -2.79
C GLY A 71 4.34 -2.45 -2.50
N ARG A 72 3.44 -1.53 -2.84
CA ARG A 72 3.58 -0.10 -2.57
C ARG A 72 3.52 0.19 -1.07
N ILE A 73 2.51 -0.34 -0.37
CA ILE A 73 2.33 -0.14 1.08
C ILE A 73 3.50 -0.75 1.85
N TYR A 74 3.84 -2.01 1.57
CA TYR A 74 4.92 -2.73 2.26
C TYR A 74 6.26 -2.01 2.16
N LYS A 75 6.68 -1.64 0.94
CA LYS A 75 7.96 -0.94 0.72
C LYS A 75 7.97 0.43 1.39
N THR A 76 6.89 1.19 1.29
CA THR A 76 6.77 2.52 1.88
C THR A 76 6.85 2.46 3.40
N ARG A 77 6.08 1.56 4.04
CA ARG A 77 6.13 1.31 5.48
C ARG A 77 7.55 0.89 5.92
N ASN A 78 8.18 -0.01 5.18
CA ASN A 78 9.54 -0.46 5.51
C ASN A 78 10.57 0.66 5.42
N ALA A 79 10.52 1.51 4.41
CA ALA A 79 11.46 2.64 4.28
C ALA A 79 11.29 3.72 5.37
N ILE A 80 10.11 3.78 6.00
CA ILE A 80 9.83 4.68 7.14
C ILE A 80 10.36 4.08 8.44
N VAL A 81 10.07 2.79 8.69
CA VAL A 81 10.38 2.10 9.96
C VAL A 81 11.83 1.64 10.03
N HIS A 82 12.33 1.01 8.97
CA HIS A 82 13.66 0.41 8.94
C HIS A 82 14.66 1.36 8.30
N ARG A 83 15.27 2.22 9.12
CA ARG A 83 16.42 3.03 8.72
C ARG A 83 17.70 2.24 8.91
N LYS A 84 18.02 1.33 7.99
CA LYS A 84 19.37 0.78 7.93
C LYS A 84 20.27 1.75 7.17
N GLU A 85 21.40 2.10 7.77
CA GLU A 85 22.34 3.08 7.20
C GLU A 85 22.87 2.65 5.83
N SER A 86 22.97 1.34 5.60
CA SER A 86 23.39 0.70 4.34
C SER A 86 22.31 0.60 3.25
N GLU A 87 21.04 0.90 3.56
CA GLU A 87 19.97 0.84 2.56
C GLU A 87 19.83 2.17 1.80
N LYS A 88 19.87 2.08 0.46
CA LYS A 88 19.71 3.24 -0.44
C LYS A 88 18.29 3.83 -0.38
N THR A 89 17.30 3.03 -0.02
CA THR A 89 15.88 3.40 0.07
C THR A 89 15.49 3.65 1.52
N LYS A 90 15.57 4.90 1.97
CA LYS A 90 15.19 5.30 3.33
C LYS A 90 14.46 6.64 3.31
N TYR A 91 13.43 6.74 4.14
CA TYR A 91 12.74 7.99 4.39
C TYR A 91 13.64 8.98 5.15
N THR A 92 13.71 10.21 4.65
CA THR A 92 14.42 11.34 5.26
C THR A 92 13.43 12.47 5.53
N PRO A 93 13.21 12.86 6.81
CA PRO A 93 12.27 13.93 7.18
C PRO A 93 12.60 15.24 6.47
N PHE A 94 11.59 16.07 6.23
CA PHE A 94 11.62 17.34 5.50
C PHE A 94 11.96 17.23 4.01
N ARG A 95 12.72 16.21 3.60
CA ARG A 95 13.03 15.93 2.20
C ARG A 95 11.92 15.14 1.52
N ASP A 96 11.45 14.08 2.19
CA ASP A 96 10.58 13.08 1.60
C ASP A 96 9.10 13.28 2.00
N ASP A 97 8.80 14.22 2.90
CA ASP A 97 7.47 14.50 3.46
C ASP A 97 6.42 14.75 2.38
N GLN A 98 6.75 15.54 1.37
CA GLN A 98 5.85 15.84 0.26
C GLN A 98 5.41 14.59 -0.53
N LYS A 99 6.20 13.52 -0.46
CA LYS A 99 5.91 12.25 -1.12
C LYS A 99 5.15 11.35 -0.16
N LEU A 100 5.58 11.32 1.10
CA LEU A 100 4.90 10.59 2.17
C LEU A 100 3.44 11.05 2.37
N VAL A 101 3.18 12.36 2.34
CA VAL A 101 1.82 12.92 2.51
C VAL A 101 0.84 12.35 1.48
N LYS A 102 1.30 12.01 0.27
CA LYS A 102 0.46 11.39 -0.77
C LYS A 102 0.15 9.91 -0.48
N GLU A 103 0.93 9.25 0.36
CA GLU A 103 0.72 7.85 0.75
C GLU A 103 -0.20 7.71 1.98
N VAL A 104 -0.34 8.77 2.78
CA VAL A 104 -1.15 8.76 4.01
C VAL A 104 -2.63 8.45 3.73
N PRO A 105 -3.31 9.10 2.76
CA PRO A 105 -4.72 8.79 2.46
C PRO A 105 -4.92 7.33 2.05
N LEU A 106 -4.03 6.80 1.21
CA LEU A 106 -4.09 5.41 0.77
C LEU A 106 -4.07 4.42 1.95
N ILE A 107 -3.09 4.58 2.85
CA ILE A 107 -2.99 3.70 4.03
C ILE A 107 -4.19 3.89 4.95
N ARG A 108 -4.65 5.13 5.12
CA ARG A 108 -5.80 5.45 5.96
C ARG A 108 -7.06 4.72 5.48
N PHE A 109 -7.45 4.86 4.21
CA PHE A 109 -8.70 4.28 3.70
C PHE A 109 -8.65 2.75 3.67
N VAL A 110 -7.50 2.17 3.32
CA VAL A 110 -7.29 0.72 3.45
C VAL A 110 -7.45 0.26 4.90
N ALA A 111 -6.86 0.98 5.86
CA ALA A 111 -6.98 0.64 7.28
C ALA A 111 -8.42 0.77 7.79
N GLU A 112 -9.14 1.81 7.38
CA GLU A 112 -10.56 2.01 7.72
C GLU A 112 -11.41 0.82 7.27
N GLN A 113 -11.27 0.37 6.01
CA GLN A 113 -12.02 -0.80 5.51
C GLN A 113 -11.68 -2.09 6.28
N ILE A 114 -10.40 -2.33 6.59
CA ILE A 114 -9.97 -3.50 7.37
C ILE A 114 -10.55 -3.43 8.79
N ILE A 115 -10.47 -2.27 9.45
CA ILE A 115 -11.00 -2.08 10.81
C ILE A 115 -12.51 -2.33 10.83
N PHE A 116 -13.27 -1.74 9.91
CA PHE A 116 -14.73 -1.95 9.86
C PHE A 116 -15.09 -3.40 9.52
N SER A 117 -14.33 -4.05 8.64
CA SER A 117 -14.57 -5.46 8.28
C SER A 117 -14.24 -6.44 9.40
N THR A 118 -13.37 -6.05 10.33
CA THR A 118 -12.91 -6.92 11.43
C THR A 118 -13.48 -6.52 12.80
N SER A 119 -14.07 -5.34 12.93
CA SER A 119 -14.77 -4.95 14.14
C SER A 119 -16.01 -5.81 14.32
N GLN A 120 -16.05 -6.62 15.37
CA GLN A 120 -17.31 -7.15 15.87
C GLN A 120 -18.09 -5.97 16.45
N LEU A 121 -19.32 -5.75 15.99
CA LEU A 121 -20.30 -4.98 16.76
C LEU A 121 -20.48 -5.75 18.08
N ALA A 122 -19.80 -5.28 19.12
CA ALA A 122 -19.95 -5.77 20.49
C ALA A 122 -21.31 -5.38 21.06
#